data_AF-A0A1G8U5U3-F1
#
_entry.id   AF-A0A1G8U5U3-F1
#
_cell.length_a   1.000
_cell.length_b   1.000
_cell.length_c   1.000
_cell.angle_alpha   90.00
_cell.angle_beta   90.00
_cell.angle_gamma   90.00
#
_symmetry.space_group_name_H-M   'P 1'
#
loop_
_entity.id
_entity.type
_entity.pdbx_description
1 polymer ?
#
loop_
_entity_poly.entity_id
_entity_poly.type
_entity_poly.pdbx_seq_one_letter_code
_entity_poly.pdbx_strand_id
1 'polypeptide(L)'
;MKIIGISLISIVLGSICYYFLTFDLLEVKLDELKRVRIADKPYELIIYRVNGDATVQNSIQVRELGAGVEKVLANYERYDSLVSVNYVQRSLQLLLKNPTSRTTVLDTVYLELP
;
A
#
# COMPACT_ATOMS: atom_id res chain seq x y z
N MET A 1 20.48 -7.80 45.95
CA MET A 1 21.08 -7.30 44.69
C MET A 1 20.85 -8.21 43.49
N LYS A 2 21.06 -9.54 43.56
CA LYS A 2 20.90 -10.44 42.39
C LYS A 2 19.51 -10.38 41.71
N ILE A 3 18.43 -10.35 42.49
CA ILE A 3 17.05 -10.33 41.97
C ILE A 3 16.72 -9.01 41.26
N ILE A 4 17.22 -7.88 41.78
CA ILE A 4 17.02 -6.55 41.20
C ILE A 4 17.73 -6.45 39.84
N GLY A 5 18.95 -7.00 39.74
CA GLY A 5 19.68 -7.08 38.47
C GLY A 5 18.96 -7.93 37.42
N ILE A 6 18.41 -9.09 37.80
CA ILE A 6 17.64 -9.95 36.89
C ILE A 6 16.35 -9.26 36.42
N SER A 7 15.63 -8.60 37.32
CA SER A 7 14.43 -7.84 36.97
C SER A 7 14.71 -6.72 35.96
N LEU A 8 15.80 -5.96 36.17
CA LEU A 8 16.21 -4.90 35.26
C LEU A 8 16.56 -5.45 33.87
N ILE A 9 17.27 -6.57 33.81
CA ILE A 9 17.62 -7.25 32.54
C ILE A 9 16.36 -7.72 31.81
N SER A 10 15.39 -8.30 32.52
CA SER A 10 14.11 -8.74 31.94
C SER A 10 13.30 -7.56 31.38
N ILE A 11 13.29 -6.42 32.07
CA ILE A 11 12.61 -5.20 31.58
C ILE A 11 13.27 -4.68 30.31
N VAL A 12 14.61 -4.62 30.28
CA VAL A 12 15.36 -4.17 29.11
C VAL A 12 15.13 -5.11 27.92
N LEU A 13 15.23 -6.42 28.13
CA LEU A 13 14.97 -7.42 27.08
C LEU A 13 13.52 -7.37 26.57
N GLY A 14 12.55 -7.24 27.48
CA GLY A 14 11.14 -7.11 27.12
C GLY A 14 10.87 -5.85 26.29
N SER A 15 11.52 -4.73 26.65
CA SER A 15 11.39 -3.45 25.92
C SER A 15 11.97 -3.56 24.51
N ILE A 16 13.17 -4.12 24.38
CA ILE A 16 13.84 -4.31 23.08
C ILE A 16 12.99 -5.23 22.19
N CYS A 17 12.51 -6.35 22.73
CA CYS A 17 11.68 -7.29 21.98
C CYS A 17 10.37 -6.64 21.50
N TYR A 18 9.72 -5.85 22.36
CA TYR A 18 8.52 -5.09 21.99
C TYR A 18 8.78 -4.12 20.84
N TYR A 19 9.89 -3.37 20.86
CA TYR A 19 10.24 -2.47 19.77
C TYR A 19 10.43 -3.23 18.44
N PHE A 20 11.22 -4.31 18.43
CA PHE A 20 11.46 -5.07 17.20
C PHE A 20 10.18 -5.71 16.63
N LEU A 21 9.33 -6.28 17.48
CA LEU A 21 8.04 -6.84 17.05
C LEU A 21 7.07 -5.77 16.53
N THR A 22 7.08 -4.57 17.13
CA THR A 22 6.16 -3.50 16.73
C THR A 22 6.58 -2.85 15.40
N PHE A 23 7.88 -2.71 15.13
CA PHE A 23 8.36 -2.13 13.87
C PHE A 23 8.02 -3.01 12.65
N ASP A 24 8.19 -4.33 12.78
CA ASP A 24 7.91 -5.28 11.70
C ASP A 24 6.40 -5.36 11.37
N LEU A 25 5.55 -5.13 12.37
CA LEU A 25 4.09 -5.03 12.21
C LEU A 25 3.61 -3.72 11.57
N LEU A 26 4.47 -2.70 11.44
CA LEU A 26 4.12 -1.39 10.89
C LEU A 26 4.65 -1.18 9.46
N GLU A 27 5.45 -2.11 8.93
CA GLU A 27 5.90 -2.05 7.55
C GLU A 27 4.78 -2.49 6.60
N VAL A 28 4.08 -1.51 6.05
CA VAL A 28 3.07 -1.73 5.00
C VAL A 28 3.75 -2.24 3.73
N LYS A 29 3.57 -3.52 3.44
CA LYS A 29 4.15 -4.15 2.25
C LYS A 29 3.43 -3.70 0.98
N LEU A 30 4.17 -3.01 0.11
CA LEU A 30 3.70 -2.53 -1.19
C LEU A 30 4.22 -3.42 -2.32
N ASP A 31 3.33 -4.10 -3.05
CA ASP A 31 3.71 -4.83 -4.25
C ASP A 31 3.40 -3.96 -5.49
N GLU A 32 4.42 -3.66 -6.32
CA GLU A 32 4.21 -2.96 -7.59
C GLU A 32 3.43 -3.87 -8.56
N LEU A 33 2.23 -3.44 -8.95
CA LEU A 33 1.38 -4.18 -9.89
C LEU A 33 1.60 -3.73 -11.33
N LYS A 34 1.71 -2.41 -11.53
CA LYS A 34 1.87 -1.83 -12.86
C LYS A 34 2.46 -0.44 -12.82
N ARG A 35 3.31 -0.15 -13.80
CA ARG A 35 3.86 1.16 -14.08
C ARG A 35 3.33 1.67 -15.41
N VAL A 36 2.92 2.94 -15.44
CA VAL A 36 2.32 3.59 -16.60
C VAL A 36 3.02 4.91 -16.84
N ARG A 37 3.58 5.06 -18.04
CA ARG A 37 4.09 6.33 -18.52
C ARG A 37 3.07 6.97 -19.45
N ILE A 38 2.65 8.18 -19.13
CA ILE A 38 1.68 8.92 -19.93
C ILE A 38 2.45 9.86 -20.85
N ALA A 39 2.18 9.76 -22.15
CA ALA A 39 2.73 10.70 -23.12
C ALA A 39 2.34 12.13 -22.70
N ASP A 40 3.32 13.03 -22.70
CA ASP A 40 3.18 14.45 -22.33
C ASP A 40 3.11 14.78 -20.83
N LYS A 41 3.33 13.81 -19.93
CA LYS A 41 3.49 14.07 -18.50
C LYS A 41 4.95 13.85 -18.04
N PRO A 42 5.53 14.73 -17.20
CA PRO A 42 6.89 14.60 -16.70
C PRO A 42 6.99 13.64 -15.49
N TYR A 43 6.02 12.75 -15.33
CA TYR A 43 5.92 11.79 -14.24
C TYR A 43 5.47 10.42 -14.76
N GLU A 44 5.73 9.39 -13.95
CA GLU A 44 5.18 8.05 -14.14
C GLU A 44 4.12 7.78 -13.08
N LEU A 45 3.15 6.94 -13.41
CA LEU A 45 2.20 6.41 -12.44
C LEU A 45 2.60 5.00 -12.06
N ILE A 46 2.61 4.71 -10.76
CA ILE A 46 2.88 3.39 -10.23
C ILE A 46 1.65 2.96 -9.43
N ILE A 47 1.13 1.78 -9.75
CA ILE A 47 -0.01 1.20 -9.08
C ILE A 47 0.51 0.08 -8.20
N TYR A 48 0.29 0.24 -6.91
CA TYR A 48 0.70 -0.71 -5.89
C TYR A 48 -0.51 -1.46 -5.34
N ARG A 49 -0.30 -2.73 -4.99
CA ARG A 49 -1.12 -3.42 -4.00
C ARG A 49 -0.55 -3.09 -2.63
N VAL A 50 -1.37 -2.52 -1.78
CA VAL A 50 -1.10 -2.44 -0.35
C VAL A 50 -1.57 -3.76 0.25
N ASN A 51 -0.63 -4.61 0.66
CA ASN A 51 -0.98 -5.80 1.42
C ASN A 51 -1.34 -5.36 2.82
N GLY A 52 -2.60 -5.59 3.17
CA GLY A 52 -3.10 -5.39 4.50
C GLY A 52 -2.45 -6.33 5.50
N ASP A 53 -2.38 -5.87 6.74
CA ASP A 53 -1.95 -6.63 7.90
C ASP A 53 -3.11 -6.71 8.92
N ALA A 54 -2.81 -6.90 10.20
CA ALA A 54 -3.83 -6.92 11.25
C ALA A 54 -4.52 -5.55 11.47
N THR A 55 -3.96 -4.47 10.95
CA THR A 55 -4.36 -3.07 11.17
C THR A 55 -4.75 -2.34 9.88
N VAL A 56 -4.19 -2.73 8.73
CA VAL A 56 -4.43 -2.12 7.42
C VAL A 56 -5.24 -3.07 6.55
N GLN A 57 -6.30 -2.59 5.91
CA GLN A 57 -7.04 -3.38 4.93
C GLN A 57 -6.30 -3.39 3.58
N ASN A 58 -6.38 -4.50 2.83
CA ASN A 58 -5.90 -4.55 1.45
C ASN A 58 -6.48 -3.38 0.62
N SER A 59 -5.62 -2.72 -0.13
CA SER A 59 -6.03 -1.64 -1.04
C SER A 59 -5.21 -1.64 -2.33
N ILE A 60 -5.75 -0.96 -3.33
CA ILE A 60 -5.01 -0.57 -4.54
C ILE A 60 -4.66 0.90 -4.41
N GLN A 61 -3.38 1.23 -4.48
CA GLN A 61 -2.89 2.59 -4.35
C GLN A 61 -2.24 3.04 -5.65
N VAL A 62 -2.60 4.24 -6.12
CA VAL A 62 -1.98 4.87 -7.28
C VAL A 62 -1.07 5.99 -6.80
N ARG A 63 0.19 5.92 -7.22
CA ARG A 63 1.22 6.92 -6.91
C ARG A 63 1.73 7.57 -8.19
N GLU A 64 2.08 8.83 -8.07
CA GLU A 64 2.86 9.58 -9.04
C GLU A 64 4.34 9.51 -8.62
N LEU A 65 5.23 9.16 -9.55
CA LEU A 65 6.67 9.29 -9.40
C LEU A 65 7.16 10.38 -10.36
N GLY A 66 7.48 11.54 -9.80
CA GLY A 66 7.98 12.70 -10.54
C GLY A 66 9.15 13.35 -9.82
N ALA A 67 10.20 13.73 -10.55
CA ALA A 67 11.40 14.38 -10.00
C ALA A 67 12.04 13.64 -8.79
N GLY A 68 11.94 12.31 -8.77
CA GLY A 68 12.48 11.46 -7.69
C GLY A 68 11.63 11.39 -6.42
N VAL A 69 10.43 11.96 -6.43
CA VAL A 69 9.48 11.92 -5.29
C VAL A 69 8.26 11.08 -5.67
N GLU A 70 7.90 10.14 -4.80
CA GLU A 70 6.62 9.44 -4.88
C GLU A 70 5.54 10.17 -4.09
N LYS A 71 4.39 10.38 -4.72
CA LYS A 71 3.21 10.98 -4.10
C LYS A 71 1.99 10.09 -4.31
N VAL A 72 1.23 9.82 -3.26
CA VAL A 72 -0.05 9.12 -3.37
C VAL A 72 -1.08 10.02 -4.05
N LEU A 73 -1.66 9.56 -5.16
CA LEU A 73 -2.76 10.23 -5.86
C LEU A 73 -4.12 9.71 -5.39
N ALA A 74 -4.24 8.39 -5.24
CA ALA A 74 -5.47 7.75 -4.82
C ALA A 74 -5.21 6.46 -4.05
N ASN A 75 -6.10 6.14 -3.12
CA ASN A 75 -6.13 4.89 -2.39
C ASN A 75 -7.54 4.29 -2.48
N TYR A 76 -7.64 3.11 -3.07
CA TYR A 76 -8.90 2.38 -3.24
C TYR A 76 -8.94 1.22 -2.25
N GLU A 77 -9.48 1.49 -1.07
CA GLU A 77 -9.71 0.47 -0.03
C GLU A 77 -10.64 -0.63 -0.54
N ARG A 78 -10.54 -1.83 0.05
CA ARG A 78 -11.35 -3.03 -0.23
C ARG A 78 -10.99 -3.80 -1.51
N TYR A 79 -10.17 -3.22 -2.38
CA TYR A 79 -9.70 -3.89 -3.58
C TYR A 79 -8.33 -4.48 -3.34
N ASP A 80 -8.12 -5.71 -3.78
CA ASP A 80 -6.82 -6.37 -3.67
C ASP A 80 -6.18 -6.64 -5.03
N SER A 81 -6.91 -6.44 -6.13
CA SER A 81 -6.44 -6.88 -7.44
C SER A 81 -6.77 -5.86 -8.52
N LEU A 82 -5.75 -5.57 -9.32
CA LEU A 82 -5.85 -4.79 -10.54
C LEU A 82 -6.08 -5.73 -11.73
N VAL A 83 -7.17 -5.54 -12.46
CA VAL A 83 -7.48 -6.32 -13.66
C VAL A 83 -6.94 -5.63 -14.90
N SER A 84 -7.22 -4.33 -15.05
CA SER A 84 -6.74 -3.56 -16.20
C SER A 84 -6.61 -2.08 -15.88
N VAL A 85 -5.81 -1.40 -16.71
CA VAL A 85 -5.56 0.04 -16.66
C VAL A 85 -5.56 0.60 -18.05
N ASN A 86 -6.35 1.66 -18.24
CA ASN A 86 -6.42 2.42 -19.48
C ASN A 86 -6.30 3.91 -19.17
N TYR A 87 -5.71 4.67 -20.10
CA TYR A 87 -5.71 6.12 -20.05
C TYR A 87 -6.77 6.65 -21.03
N VAL A 88 -7.77 7.38 -20.52
CA VAL A 88 -8.92 7.85 -21.29
C VAL A 88 -9.22 9.30 -20.92
N GLN A 89 -9.19 10.21 -21.90
CA GLN A 89 -9.64 11.61 -21.75
C GLN A 89 -9.07 12.32 -20.50
N ARG A 90 -7.77 12.15 -20.22
CA ARG A 90 -7.05 12.70 -19.03
C ARG A 90 -7.32 12.01 -17.70
N SER A 91 -8.05 10.90 -17.71
CA SER A 91 -8.26 10.06 -16.53
C SER A 91 -7.59 8.69 -16.68
N LEU A 92 -7.17 8.12 -15.56
CA LEU A 92 -6.77 6.73 -15.46
C LEU A 92 -8.01 5.90 -15.10
N GLN A 93 -8.46 5.06 -16.02
CA GLN A 93 -9.51 4.09 -15.79
C GLN A 93 -8.87 2.81 -15.24
N LEU A 94 -9.32 2.40 -14.06
CA LEU A 94 -8.85 1.20 -13.36
C LEU A 94 -10.02 0.23 -13.25
N LEU A 95 -9.79 -1.02 -13.65
CA LEU A 95 -10.73 -2.12 -13.40
C LEU A 95 -10.20 -2.92 -12.21
N LEU A 96 -10.94 -2.89 -11.10
CA LEU A 96 -10.53 -3.42 -9.81
C LEU A 96 -11.42 -4.58 -9.39
N LYS A 97 -10.85 -5.54 -8.65
CA LYS A 97 -11.57 -6.69 -8.09
C LYS A 97 -11.53 -6.63 -6.56
N ASN A 98 -12.68 -6.88 -5.95
CA ASN A 98 -12.83 -7.03 -4.51
C ASN A 98 -12.84 -8.54 -4.14
N PRO A 99 -11.94 -9.00 -3.26
CA PRO A 99 -11.86 -10.41 -2.87
C PRO A 99 -13.01 -10.89 -1.97
N THR A 100 -13.68 -9.98 -1.28
CA THR A 100 -14.75 -10.31 -0.32
C THR A 100 -16.07 -10.66 -0.98
N SER A 101 -16.20 -10.40 -2.28
CA SER A 101 -17.41 -10.72 -3.03
C SER A 101 -17.43 -12.19 -3.45
N ARG A 102 -18.50 -12.91 -3.09
CA ARG A 102 -18.74 -14.32 -3.50
C ARG A 102 -18.92 -14.47 -5.02
N THR A 103 -19.24 -13.38 -5.70
CA THR A 103 -19.27 -13.25 -7.16
C THR A 103 -18.10 -12.38 -7.62
N THR A 104 -17.55 -12.63 -8.81
CA THR A 104 -16.50 -11.79 -9.39
C THR A 104 -17.11 -10.43 -9.77
N VAL A 105 -17.16 -9.51 -8.82
CA VAL A 105 -17.59 -8.13 -9.04
C VAL A 105 -16.35 -7.33 -9.42
N LEU A 106 -16.41 -6.75 -10.61
CA LEU A 106 -15.39 -5.85 -11.12
C LEU A 106 -15.93 -4.43 -11.08
N ASP A 107 -15.25 -3.56 -10.35
CA ASP A 107 -15.59 -2.16 -10.25
C ASP A 107 -14.67 -1.36 -11.17
N THR A 108 -15.26 -0.48 -11.98
CA THR A 108 -14.48 0.47 -12.79
C THR A 108 -14.41 1.79 -12.04
N VAL A 109 -13.21 2.27 -11.76
CA VAL A 109 -12.96 3.57 -11.13
C VAL A 109 -12.16 4.46 -12.06
N TYR A 110 -12.40 5.77 -11.97
CA TYR A 110 -11.72 6.78 -12.77
C TYR A 110 -10.93 7.70 -11.82
N LEU A 111 -9.65 7.88 -12.11
CA LEU A 111 -8.78 8.83 -11.42
C LEU A 111 -8.47 9.99 -12.36
N GLU A 112 -8.88 11.20 -12.01
CA GLU A 112 -8.41 12.39 -12.71
C GLU A 112 -6.94 12.65 -12.42
N LEU A 113 -6.16 12.93 -13.45
CA LEU A 113 -4.73 13.16 -13.32
C LEU A 113 -4.41 14.66 -13.26
N PRO A 114 -3.46 15.06 -12.40
CA PRO A 114 -2.95 16.43 -12.35
C PRO A 114 -2.16 16.77 -13.63
#